data_AF-A0A3D9N839-F1
#
_entry.id   AF-A0A3D9N839-F1
#
_cell.length_a   1.000
_cell.length_b   1.000
_cell.length_c   1.000
_cell.angle_alpha   90.00
_cell.angle_beta   90.00
_cell.angle_gamma   90.00
#
_symmetry.space_group_name_H-M   'P 1'
#
loop_
_entity.id
_entity.type
_entity.pdbx_description
1 polymer ?
#
loop_
_entity_poly.entity_id
_entity_poly.type
_entity_poly.pdbx_seq_one_letter_code
_entity_poly.pdbx_strand_id
1 'polypeptide(L)'
;MVGNDIVDLEEAKFTSHWQRPRYLEKIFTETEQQLIKNCTNPFHVVWRLWSMKEAAYKLYVQVNPSQFYSPKSFECKFEFENGNVKYKNFECQIKTSITSKYILSEARLLDDRMTSEVIEFKDKTYKNQSAVLRNALLITLSELYQLSKEDLKFQKSEFNIPTVLCNSVNIHVSLTHHGHFGAYAI
;
A
#
# COMPACT_ATOMS: atom_id res chain seq x y z
N MET A 1 -4.48 -9.29 8.80
CA MET A 1 -3.40 -9.03 7.81
C MET A 1 -3.87 -7.96 6.87
N VAL A 2 -2.96 -7.11 6.42
CA VAL A 2 -3.28 -5.93 5.63
C VAL A 2 -2.09 -5.54 4.78
N GLY A 3 -2.34 -5.05 3.57
CA GLY A 3 -1.34 -4.31 2.81
C GLY A 3 -1.91 -2.96 2.43
N ASN A 4 -1.08 -1.92 2.42
CA ASN A 4 -1.51 -0.62 1.91
C ASN A 4 -0.40 0.03 1.08
N ASP A 5 -0.79 0.88 0.14
CA ASP A 5 0.15 1.69 -0.62
C ASP A 5 -0.41 3.06 -0.97
N ILE A 6 0.43 4.09 -0.83
CA ILE A 6 0.05 5.49 -1.07
C ILE A 6 0.97 6.08 -2.14
N VAL A 7 0.36 6.82 -3.07
CA VAL A 7 1.05 7.53 -4.13
C VAL A 7 0.70 9.00 -4.03
N ASP A 8 1.67 9.83 -3.62
CA ASP A 8 1.66 11.28 -3.84
C ASP A 8 1.60 11.59 -5.35
N LEU A 9 0.52 12.23 -5.79
CA LEU A 9 0.28 12.55 -7.20
C LEU A 9 1.12 13.72 -7.70
N GLU A 10 1.58 14.61 -6.82
CA GLU A 10 2.50 15.68 -7.19
C GLU A 10 3.89 15.10 -7.41
N GLU A 11 4.40 14.32 -6.46
CA GLU A 11 5.69 13.65 -6.58
C GLU A 11 5.73 12.72 -7.81
N ALA A 12 4.66 11.95 -8.03
CA ALA A 12 4.57 11.02 -9.16
C ALA A 12 4.66 11.74 -10.52
N LYS A 13 4.20 12.99 -10.65
CA LYS A 13 4.34 13.75 -11.91
C LYS A 13 5.79 14.04 -12.26
N PHE A 14 6.65 14.27 -11.27
CA PHE A 14 8.02 14.70 -11.49
C PHE A 14 9.01 13.54 -11.56
N THR A 15 8.78 12.48 -10.79
CA THR A 15 9.76 11.39 -10.64
C THR A 15 9.54 10.23 -11.58
N SER A 16 8.37 10.14 -12.22
CA SER A 16 8.02 8.98 -13.01
C SER A 16 8.16 9.22 -14.51
N HIS A 17 8.80 8.28 -15.19
CA HIS A 17 8.80 8.19 -16.65
C HIS A 17 7.83 7.11 -17.13
N TRP A 18 6.64 7.06 -16.51
CA TRP A 18 5.69 5.96 -16.70
C TRP A 18 5.21 5.82 -18.15
N GLN A 19 5.23 6.91 -18.93
CA GLN A 19 4.84 6.94 -20.33
C GLN A 19 5.81 6.20 -21.27
N ARG A 20 6.98 5.78 -20.79
CA ARG A 20 7.90 4.97 -21.61
C ARG A 20 7.30 3.57 -21.83
N PRO A 21 7.20 3.06 -23.07
CA PRO A 21 6.59 1.75 -23.35
C PRO A 21 7.16 0.60 -22.49
N ARG A 22 8.48 0.53 -22.36
CA ARG A 22 9.17 -0.48 -21.53
C ARG A 22 8.80 -0.41 -20.05
N TYR A 23 8.40 0.75 -19.54
CA TYR A 23 7.94 0.88 -18.16
C TYR A 23 6.60 0.15 -17.99
N LEU A 24 5.65 0.42 -18.90
CA LEU A 24 4.34 -0.20 -18.86
C LEU A 24 4.41 -1.72 -19.07
N GLU A 25 5.20 -2.17 -20.04
CA GLU A 25 5.40 -3.59 -20.36
C GLU A 25 5.98 -4.40 -19.20
N LYS A 26 6.80 -3.77 -18.34
CA LYS A 26 7.46 -4.40 -17.19
C LYS A 26 6.53 -4.54 -15.98
N ILE A 27 5.58 -3.63 -15.82
CA ILE A 27 4.78 -3.50 -14.59
C ILE A 27 3.34 -3.98 -14.79
N PHE A 28 2.78 -3.83 -15.99
CA PHE A 28 1.36 -4.06 -16.26
C PHE A 28 1.15 -5.20 -17.27
N THR A 29 0.07 -5.95 -17.07
CA THR A 29 -0.41 -6.95 -18.04
C THR A 29 -0.93 -6.28 -19.31
N GLU A 30 -1.15 -7.07 -20.37
CA GLU A 30 -1.71 -6.52 -21.62
C GLU A 30 -3.10 -5.92 -21.41
N THR A 31 -3.95 -6.57 -20.60
CA THR A 31 -5.28 -6.06 -20.24
C THR A 31 -5.20 -4.74 -19.46
N GLU A 32 -4.27 -4.63 -18.51
CA GLU A 32 -4.04 -3.39 -17.77
C GLU A 32 -3.48 -2.27 -18.66
N GLN A 33 -2.59 -2.60 -19.61
CA GLN A 33 -2.07 -1.64 -20.59
C GLN A 33 -3.18 -1.12 -21.51
N GLN A 34 -4.10 -1.98 -21.95
CA GLN A 34 -5.27 -1.58 -22.72
C GLN A 34 -6.19 -0.66 -21.91
N LEU A 35 -6.41 -0.97 -20.63
CA LEU A 35 -7.17 -0.12 -19.72
C LEU A 35 -6.53 1.27 -19.58
N ILE A 36 -5.22 1.34 -19.35
CA ILE A 36 -4.46 2.59 -19.26
C ILE A 36 -4.61 3.39 -20.56
N LYS A 37 -4.48 2.74 -21.72
CA LYS A 37 -4.54 3.39 -23.04
C LYS A 37 -5.93 3.97 -23.36
N ASN A 38 -7.00 3.28 -22.96
CA ASN A 38 -8.36 3.62 -23.37
C ASN A 38 -9.11 4.51 -22.37
N CYS A 39 -8.56 4.75 -21.18
CA CYS A 39 -9.20 5.57 -20.15
C CYS A 39 -9.03 7.08 -20.40
N THR A 40 -9.90 7.88 -19.78
CA THR A 40 -9.86 9.34 -19.86
C THR A 40 -8.70 9.96 -19.08
N ASN A 41 -8.21 9.27 -18.04
CA ASN A 41 -7.13 9.77 -17.19
C ASN A 41 -6.05 8.70 -16.96
N PRO A 42 -5.19 8.44 -17.97
CA PRO A 42 -4.14 7.41 -17.90
C PRO A 42 -3.21 7.56 -16.71
N PHE A 43 -2.88 8.80 -16.32
CA PHE A 43 -2.03 9.08 -15.16
C PHE A 43 -2.62 8.48 -13.87
N HIS A 44 -3.92 8.72 -13.61
CA HIS A 44 -4.57 8.19 -12.41
C HIS A 44 -4.71 6.67 -12.47
N VAL A 45 -5.02 6.11 -13.64
CA VAL A 45 -5.16 4.65 -13.79
C VAL A 45 -3.83 3.94 -13.55
N VAL A 46 -2.71 4.48 -14.04
CA VAL A 46 -1.37 3.94 -13.77
C VAL A 46 -1.07 3.90 -12.28
N TRP A 47 -1.26 5.03 -11.59
CA TRP A 47 -0.91 5.11 -10.16
C TRP A 47 -1.89 4.37 -9.26
N ARG A 48 -3.15 4.25 -9.67
CA ARG A 48 -4.11 3.34 -9.05
C ARG A 48 -3.63 1.90 -9.16
N LEU A 49 -3.42 1.39 -10.38
CA LEU A 49 -2.98 0.02 -10.60
C LEU A 49 -1.67 -0.28 -9.84
N TRP A 50 -0.72 0.64 -9.86
CA TRP A 50 0.52 0.53 -9.07
C TRP A 50 0.23 0.37 -7.57
N SER A 51 -0.54 1.28 -6.98
CA SER A 51 -0.87 1.21 -5.55
C SER A 51 -1.62 -0.07 -5.18
N MET A 52 -2.50 -0.58 -6.07
CA MET A 52 -3.21 -1.84 -5.85
C MET A 52 -2.25 -3.03 -5.82
N LYS A 53 -1.29 -3.10 -6.76
CA LYS A 53 -0.26 -4.15 -6.83
C LYS A 53 0.63 -4.16 -5.59
N GLU A 54 1.11 -2.99 -5.16
CA GLU A 54 1.97 -2.87 -3.99
C GLU A 54 1.22 -3.20 -2.67
N ALA A 55 -0.03 -2.77 -2.55
CA ALA A 55 -0.88 -3.15 -1.42
C ALA A 55 -1.12 -4.67 -1.39
N ALA A 56 -1.47 -5.28 -2.52
CA ALA A 56 -1.65 -6.72 -2.63
C ALA A 56 -0.37 -7.51 -2.34
N TYR A 57 0.79 -7.03 -2.80
CA TYR A 57 2.10 -7.63 -2.52
C TYR A 57 2.42 -7.59 -1.03
N LYS A 58 2.21 -6.47 -0.34
CA LYS A 58 2.44 -6.34 1.11
C LYS A 58 1.54 -7.28 1.92
N LEU A 59 0.28 -7.45 1.51
CA LEU A 59 -0.60 -8.46 2.10
C LEU A 59 -0.10 -9.88 1.79
N TYR A 60 0.28 -10.15 0.54
CA TYR A 60 0.75 -11.46 0.11
C TYR A 60 1.95 -11.93 0.92
N VAL A 61 2.95 -11.06 1.16
CA VAL A 61 4.15 -11.45 1.92
C VAL A 61 3.87 -11.69 3.40
N GLN A 62 2.81 -11.09 3.98
CA GLN A 62 2.36 -11.45 5.33
C GLN A 62 1.81 -12.88 5.40
N VAL A 63 1.12 -13.33 4.34
CA VAL A 63 0.59 -14.70 4.22
C VAL A 63 1.69 -15.70 3.81
N ASN A 64 2.57 -15.27 2.90
CA ASN A 64 3.61 -16.08 2.27
C ASN A 64 4.97 -15.38 2.39
N PRO A 65 5.64 -15.45 3.55
CA PRO A 65 6.89 -14.74 3.80
C PRO A 65 7.94 -15.00 2.71
N SER A 66 8.23 -13.95 1.94
CA SER A 66 9.12 -13.98 0.79
C SER A 66 9.48 -12.56 0.35
N GLN A 67 10.54 -12.41 -0.44
CA GLN A 67 10.93 -11.13 -1.04
C GLN A 67 11.24 -11.33 -2.52
N PHE A 68 10.48 -10.66 -3.38
CA PHE A 68 10.70 -10.71 -4.83
C PHE A 68 10.10 -9.49 -5.50
N TYR A 69 10.51 -9.23 -6.75
CA TYR A 69 9.99 -8.14 -7.55
C TYR A 69 9.32 -8.67 -8.80
N SER A 70 7.99 -8.74 -8.80
CA SER A 70 7.20 -9.22 -9.95
C SER A 70 5.82 -8.53 -10.05
N PRO A 71 5.78 -7.18 -10.17
CA PRO A 71 4.51 -6.42 -10.16
C PRO A 71 3.56 -6.82 -11.29
N LYS A 72 4.08 -7.20 -12.46
CA LYS A 72 3.28 -7.66 -13.60
C LYS A 72 2.46 -8.91 -13.30
N SER A 73 2.90 -9.75 -12.36
CA SER A 73 2.19 -10.97 -11.99
C SER A 73 0.99 -10.74 -11.07
N PHE A 74 0.89 -9.56 -10.47
CA PHE A 74 -0.26 -9.18 -9.62
C PHE A 74 -1.31 -8.51 -10.50
N GLU A 75 -2.28 -9.28 -10.99
CA GLU A 75 -3.27 -8.80 -11.95
C GLU A 75 -4.40 -8.07 -11.25
N CYS A 76 -4.65 -6.81 -11.62
CA CYS A 76 -5.68 -5.97 -11.02
C CYS A 76 -6.97 -5.97 -11.84
N LYS A 77 -8.10 -5.97 -11.15
CA LYS A 77 -9.39 -5.55 -11.68
C LYS A 77 -10.05 -4.61 -10.68
N PHE A 78 -10.80 -3.62 -11.16
CA PHE A 78 -11.49 -2.68 -10.28
C PHE A 78 -12.73 -2.08 -10.93
N GLU A 79 -13.64 -1.64 -10.08
CA GLU A 79 -14.84 -0.88 -10.42
C GLU A 79 -15.12 0.14 -9.30
N PHE A 80 -15.29 1.42 -9.66
CA PHE A 80 -15.38 2.54 -8.72
C PHE A 80 -14.22 2.54 -7.72
N GLU A 81 -14.46 2.37 -6.41
CA GLU A 81 -13.44 2.33 -5.36
C GLU A 81 -12.99 0.91 -5.02
N ASN A 82 -13.75 -0.11 -5.43
CA ASN A 82 -13.48 -1.50 -5.12
C ASN A 82 -12.65 -2.15 -6.22
N GLY A 83 -11.89 -3.18 -5.86
CA GLY A 83 -11.19 -4.01 -6.81
C GLY A 83 -10.71 -5.31 -6.19
N ASN A 84 -10.05 -6.12 -7.01
CA ASN A 84 -9.41 -7.33 -6.57
C ASN A 84 -8.06 -7.48 -7.28
N VAL A 85 -7.14 -8.18 -6.63
CA VAL A 85 -5.84 -8.53 -7.20
C VAL A 85 -5.62 -10.03 -7.11
N LYS A 86 -5.14 -10.62 -8.21
CA LYS A 86 -4.81 -12.04 -8.32
C LYS A 86 -3.33 -12.25 -8.54
N TYR A 87 -2.75 -13.22 -7.85
CA TYR A 87 -1.39 -13.71 -8.08
C TYR A 87 -1.32 -15.21 -7.80
N LYS A 88 -1.19 -16.03 -8.85
CA LYS A 88 -1.25 -17.51 -8.74
C LYS A 88 -2.54 -17.95 -8.02
N ASN A 89 -2.42 -18.66 -6.89
CA ASN A 89 -3.54 -19.11 -6.06
C ASN A 89 -3.95 -18.10 -4.98
N PHE A 90 -3.32 -16.92 -4.94
CA PHE A 90 -3.66 -15.84 -4.02
C PHE A 90 -4.61 -14.85 -4.69
N GLU A 91 -5.63 -14.43 -3.94
CA GLU A 91 -6.55 -13.37 -4.31
C GLU A 91 -6.85 -12.51 -3.07
N CYS A 92 -6.98 -11.20 -3.28
CA CYS A 92 -7.39 -10.27 -2.24
C CYS A 92 -8.35 -9.20 -2.77
N GLN A 93 -9.15 -8.65 -1.87
CA GLN A 93 -9.99 -7.48 -2.09
C GLN A 93 -9.15 -6.22 -1.91
N ILE A 94 -9.45 -5.20 -2.70
CA ILE A 94 -8.83 -3.88 -2.66
C ILE A 94 -9.90 -2.81 -2.47
N LYS A 95 -9.64 -1.85 -1.58
CA LYS A 95 -10.32 -0.56 -1.57
C LYS A 95 -9.34 0.54 -1.92
N THR A 96 -9.75 1.45 -2.80
CA THR A 96 -8.94 2.58 -3.25
C THR A 96 -9.63 3.90 -2.93
N SER A 97 -8.96 4.77 -2.18
CA SER A 97 -9.33 6.18 -2.00
C SER A 97 -8.51 7.06 -2.95
N ILE A 98 -9.20 7.94 -3.68
CA ILE A 98 -8.57 8.84 -4.66
C ILE A 98 -8.92 10.27 -4.28
N THR A 99 -7.90 11.10 -4.12
CA THR A 99 -8.04 12.54 -3.88
C THR A 99 -7.32 13.34 -4.96
N SER A 100 -7.39 14.67 -4.91
CA SER A 100 -6.58 15.52 -5.78
C SER A 100 -5.08 15.48 -5.44
N LYS A 101 -4.70 14.99 -4.26
CA LYS A 101 -3.31 14.98 -3.77
C LYS A 101 -2.66 13.59 -3.82
N TYR A 102 -3.41 12.53 -3.54
CA TYR A 102 -2.87 11.18 -3.43
C TYR A 102 -3.87 10.10 -3.89
N ILE A 103 -3.33 8.92 -4.20
CA ILE A 103 -4.08 7.67 -4.32
C ILE A 103 -3.62 6.72 -3.22
N LEU A 104 -4.56 6.11 -2.50
CA LEU A 104 -4.31 5.13 -1.46
C LEU A 104 -5.08 3.85 -1.76
N SER A 105 -4.40 2.71 -1.81
CA SER A 105 -5.04 1.39 -1.90
C SER A 105 -4.76 0.56 -0.64
N GLU A 106 -5.77 -0.15 -0.15
CA GLU A 106 -5.67 -1.11 0.95
C GLU A 106 -6.16 -2.48 0.49
N ALA A 107 -5.38 -3.52 0.81
CA ALA A 107 -5.62 -4.91 0.49
C ALA A 107 -6.02 -5.73 1.72
N ARG A 108 -7.07 -6.54 1.58
CA ARG A 108 -7.58 -7.47 2.60
C ARG A 108 -7.95 -8.82 1.98
N LEU A 109 -7.89 -9.89 2.77
CA LEU A 109 -8.31 -11.23 2.32
C LEU A 109 -9.84 -11.33 2.13
N LEU A 110 -10.59 -10.58 2.93
CA LEU A 110 -12.05 -10.47 2.87
C LEU A 110 -12.42 -9.02 2.57
N ASP A 111 -13.61 -8.80 2.01
CA ASP A 111 -14.12 -7.45 1.84
C ASP A 111 -14.40 -6.85 3.23
N ASP A 112 -13.68 -5.79 3.56
CA ASP A 112 -13.77 -5.10 4.83
C ASP A 112 -13.55 -3.60 4.61
N ARG A 113 -13.99 -2.76 5.54
CA ARG A 113 -13.75 -1.31 5.49
C ARG A 113 -12.26 -1.00 5.45
N MET A 114 -11.89 0.06 4.73
CA MET A 114 -10.53 0.59 4.78
C MET A 114 -10.24 1.08 6.21
N THR A 115 -9.04 0.78 6.70
CA THR A 115 -8.54 1.22 8.02
C THR A 115 -7.33 2.15 7.89
N SER A 116 -6.84 2.33 6.67
CA SER A 116 -5.63 3.08 6.41
C SER A 116 -5.82 4.54 6.81
N GLU A 117 -4.93 5.02 7.67
CA GLU A 117 -4.86 6.41 8.10
C GLU A 117 -3.70 7.12 7.39
N VAL A 118 -3.95 8.32 6.88
CA VAL A 118 -2.99 9.10 6.09
C VAL A 118 -2.35 10.21 6.92
N ILE A 119 -1.04 10.39 6.75
CA ILE A 119 -0.26 11.48 7.33
C ILE A 119 0.36 12.31 6.21
N GLU A 120 0.15 13.62 6.23
CA GLU A 120 0.87 14.58 5.39
C GLU A 120 2.12 15.07 6.14
N PHE A 121 3.29 14.86 5.56
CA PHE A 121 4.58 15.24 6.13
C PHE A 121 4.97 16.65 5.71
N LYS A 122 5.56 17.40 6.64
CA LYS A 122 6.18 18.70 6.36
C LYS A 122 7.59 18.57 5.76
N ASP A 123 8.24 17.43 5.97
CA ASP A 123 9.61 17.13 5.52
C ASP A 123 9.62 15.82 4.71
N LYS A 124 10.39 15.79 3.61
CA LYS A 124 10.58 14.63 2.73
C LYS A 124 11.63 13.64 3.22
N THR A 125 12.36 13.92 4.30
CA THR A 125 13.42 13.01 4.75
C THR A 125 12.86 11.67 5.23
N TYR A 126 13.24 10.59 4.54
CA TYR A 126 12.76 9.22 4.79
C TYR A 126 12.82 8.79 6.26
N LYS A 127 13.95 9.07 6.95
CA LYS A 127 14.14 8.69 8.35
C LYS A 127 13.10 9.33 9.26
N ASN A 128 12.78 10.61 9.03
CA ASN A 128 11.77 11.34 9.79
C ASN A 128 10.37 10.79 9.47
N GLN A 129 10.05 10.56 8.20
CA GLN A 129 8.75 10.03 7.79
C GLN A 129 8.46 8.64 8.38
N SER A 130 9.45 7.73 8.34
CA SER A 130 9.29 6.39 8.91
C SER A 130 9.10 6.42 10.42
N ALA A 131 9.80 7.30 11.14
CA ALA A 131 9.64 7.47 12.58
C ALA A 131 8.25 8.06 12.93
N VAL A 132 7.79 9.06 12.17
CA VAL A 132 6.46 9.68 12.33
C VAL A 132 5.35 8.65 12.12
N LEU A 133 5.40 7.86 11.04
CA LEU A 133 4.38 6.82 10.79
C LEU A 133 4.34 5.75 11.87
N ARG A 134 5.52 5.26 12.31
CA ARG A 134 5.58 4.27 13.39
C ARG A 134 5.02 4.85 14.70
N ASN A 135 5.35 6.10 15.00
CA ASN A 135 4.85 6.76 16.19
C ASN A 135 3.33 6.90 16.16
N ALA A 136 2.77 7.35 15.03
CA ALA A 136 1.32 7.47 14.85
C ALA A 136 0.62 6.11 14.97
N LEU A 137 1.13 5.08 14.28
CA LEU A 137 0.61 3.72 14.38
C LEU A 137 0.57 3.21 15.82
N LEU A 138 1.65 3.41 16.59
CA LEU A 138 1.71 2.95 17.99
C LEU A 138 0.75 3.72 18.90
N ILE A 139 0.51 5.01 18.64
CA ILE A 139 -0.51 5.79 19.36
C ILE A 139 -1.90 5.22 19.07
N THR A 140 -2.24 5.00 17.80
CA THR A 140 -3.53 4.43 17.41
C THR A 140 -3.77 3.05 18.01
N LEU A 141 -2.75 2.19 18.03
CA LEU A 141 -2.85 0.87 18.67
C LEU A 141 -3.00 0.98 20.19
N SER A 142 -2.27 1.89 20.84
CA SER A 142 -2.38 2.14 22.29
C SER A 142 -3.80 2.55 22.68
N GLU A 143 -4.42 3.44 21.90
CA GLU A 143 -5.80 3.86 22.08
C GLU A 143 -6.80 2.73 21.80
N LEU A 144 -6.63 1.99 20.69
CA LEU A 144 -7.53 0.91 20.28
C LEU A 144 -7.56 -0.24 21.30
N TYR A 145 -6.40 -0.61 21.83
CA TYR A 145 -6.26 -1.72 22.78
C TYR A 145 -6.30 -1.28 24.25
N GLN A 146 -6.39 0.04 24.52
CA GLN A 146 -6.34 0.61 25.88
C GLN A 146 -5.09 0.19 26.66
N LEU A 147 -3.93 0.24 25.98
CA LEU A 147 -2.63 -0.17 26.52
C LEU A 147 -1.64 1.00 26.56
N SER A 148 -0.58 0.89 27.35
CA SER A 148 0.51 1.85 27.28
C SER A 148 1.31 1.65 25.99
N LYS A 149 1.89 2.72 25.46
CA LYS A 149 2.72 2.64 24.25
C LYS A 149 3.98 1.80 24.49
N GLU A 150 4.47 1.75 25.72
CA GLU A 150 5.61 0.94 26.16
C GLU A 150 5.32 -0.57 26.05
N ASP A 151 4.05 -0.97 26.06
CA ASP A 151 3.61 -2.36 25.88
C ASP A 151 3.56 -2.78 24.41
N LEU A 152 3.78 -1.83 23.48
CA LEU A 152 3.71 -2.04 22.04
C LEU A 152 5.11 -1.95 21.42
N LYS A 153 5.54 -3.05 20.78
CA LYS A 153 6.85 -3.11 20.14
C LYS A 153 6.73 -3.31 18.64
N PHE A 154 7.05 -2.26 17.88
CA PHE A 154 7.22 -2.37 16.43
C PHE A 154 8.43 -3.24 16.10
N GLN A 155 8.25 -4.20 15.19
CA GLN A 155 9.30 -5.09 14.72
C GLN A 155 9.11 -5.45 13.25
N LYS A 156 10.18 -5.97 12.64
CA LYS A 156 10.15 -6.51 11.28
C LYS A 156 10.67 -7.95 11.28
N SER A 157 10.06 -8.82 10.49
CA SER A 157 10.62 -10.15 10.23
C SER A 157 11.91 -10.07 9.41
N GLU A 158 12.57 -11.21 9.21
CA GLU A 158 13.72 -11.34 8.29
C GLU A 158 13.39 -10.93 6.84
N PHE A 159 12.12 -11.06 6.44
CA PHE A 159 11.59 -10.60 5.15
C PHE A 159 11.13 -9.14 5.14
N ASN A 160 11.52 -8.35 6.15
CA ASN A 160 11.15 -6.94 6.32
C ASN A 160 9.63 -6.67 6.51
N ILE A 161 8.86 -7.68 6.88
CA ILE A 161 7.40 -7.57 7.08
C ILE A 161 7.14 -6.94 8.45
N PRO A 162 6.46 -5.77 8.52
CA PRO A 162 6.22 -5.09 9.78
C PRO A 162 5.10 -5.76 10.60
N THR A 163 5.32 -5.84 11.91
CA THR A 163 4.31 -6.23 12.91
C THR A 163 4.48 -5.38 14.16
N VAL A 164 3.44 -5.30 14.98
CA VAL A 164 3.51 -4.73 16.33
C VAL A 164 3.21 -5.85 17.33
N LEU A 165 4.18 -6.16 18.19
CA LEU A 165 4.00 -7.10 19.29
C LEU A 165 3.21 -6.41 20.41
N CYS A 166 2.12 -7.04 20.83
CA CYS A 166 1.20 -6.59 21.86
C CYS A 166 0.78 -7.80 22.72
N ASN A 167 1.12 -7.82 24.01
CA ASN A 167 0.79 -8.95 24.92
C ASN A 167 1.11 -10.34 24.34
N SER A 168 2.30 -10.50 23.77
CA SER A 168 2.77 -11.73 23.09
C SER A 168 2.05 -12.09 21.79
N VAL A 169 1.14 -11.25 21.29
CA VAL A 169 0.46 -11.41 20.00
C VAL A 169 1.03 -10.44 18.98
N ASN A 170 1.27 -10.91 17.75
CA ASN A 170 1.68 -10.04 16.65
C ASN A 170 0.46 -9.46 15.94
N ILE A 171 0.34 -8.15 15.97
CA ILE A 171 -0.60 -7.39 15.17
C ILE A 171 0.05 -7.14 13.81
N HIS A 172 -0.61 -7.63 12.76
CA HIS A 172 -0.20 -7.39 11.39
C HIS A 172 -0.54 -5.96 10.98
N VAL A 173 0.44 -5.23 10.46
CA VAL A 173 0.27 -3.83 10.06
C VAL A 173 0.89 -3.63 8.68
N SER A 174 0.50 -2.56 7.99
CA SER A 174 1.17 -2.12 6.77
C SER A 174 1.51 -0.65 6.87
N LEU A 175 2.67 -0.27 6.34
CA LEU A 175 3.13 1.11 6.31
C LEU A 175 3.65 1.43 4.91
N THR A 176 3.37 2.63 4.43
CA THR A 176 3.78 3.13 3.13
C THR A 176 4.03 4.64 3.19
N HIS A 177 4.85 5.16 2.28
CA HIS A 177 5.01 6.60 2.05
C HIS A 177 5.52 6.87 0.64
N HIS A 178 5.14 8.02 0.12
CA HIS A 178 5.60 8.56 -1.16
C HIS A 178 5.51 10.09 -1.09
N GLY A 179 6.55 10.80 -1.53
CA GLY A 179 6.57 12.27 -1.50
C GLY A 179 6.29 12.84 -0.10
N HIS A 180 5.25 13.64 0.02
CA HIS A 180 4.79 14.23 1.28
C HIS A 180 3.72 13.41 2.00
N PHE A 181 3.37 12.22 1.52
CA PHE A 181 2.30 11.42 2.12
C PHE A 181 2.83 10.09 2.65
N GLY A 182 2.29 9.68 3.80
CA GLY A 182 2.46 8.36 4.37
C GLY A 182 1.12 7.79 4.79
N ALA A 183 1.03 6.47 4.87
CA ALA A 183 -0.14 5.81 5.43
C ALA A 183 0.26 4.58 6.24
N TYR A 184 -0.54 4.25 7.26
CA TYR A 184 -0.46 2.99 7.99
C TYR A 184 -1.83 2.34 8.08
N ALA A 185 -1.86 1.02 8.18
CA ALA A 185 -3.08 0.22 8.31
C ALA A 185 -2.89 -0.88 9.36
N ILE A 186 -3.99 -1.27 10.02
CA ILE A 186 -4.06 -2.24 11.12
C ILE A 186 -4.98 -3.41 10.72
#